data_AF-A0A2T3IPW8-F1
#
_entry.id   AF-A0A2T3IPW8-F1
#
_cell.length_a   1.000
_cell.length_b   1.000
_cell.length_c   1.000
_cell.angle_alpha   90.00
_cell.angle_beta   90.00
_cell.angle_gamma   90.00
#
_symmetry.space_group_name_H-M   'P 1'
#
loop_
_entity.id
_entity.type
_entity.pdbx_description
1 polymer ?
#
loop_
_entity_poly.entity_id
_entity_poly.type
_entity_poly.pdbx_seq_one_letter_code
_entity_poly.pdbx_strand_id
1 'polypeptide(L)'
;MTYSSALEVIEFFAEQQKRDHINWLKQGFVSNLKEDEFFAIDVGNGSYRLAPYPEFSTRLFRGQNSDYGICLPSLYRGNTELVNRILNIAKIYELKQALQTLDGYNEKSQILGLDFSVDYEALAQHYGLASRYIDFSSNPLVAGFFAVTKYDAERSEYSLVEPQGTGIFYEINMAIEIIRSNDIDIIGLQPFHRPAQQYAYGIKCSKKGLKHKYLVKEYKFFHDNRSYKIFDFTDSGKKLFPEDPVLSIVNKVKNTNYLSLSSVKWAMESIQVKNLKKQLKLLEKLDVNVGMDLPDYVTSEEKTKVASSWKEQKIYFNSKVKIRPVANHL
;
A
#
# COMPACT_ATOMS: atom_id res chain seq x y z
N MET A 1 -6.28 -10.59 22.69
CA MET A 1 -7.57 -11.32 22.76
C MET A 1 -7.51 -12.44 21.73
N THR A 2 -8.12 -13.60 21.99
CA THR A 2 -8.06 -14.77 21.09
C THR A 2 -9.46 -15.15 20.62
N TYR A 3 -9.63 -15.32 19.32
CA TYR A 3 -10.88 -15.72 18.67
C TYR A 3 -10.80 -17.17 18.19
N SER A 4 -11.95 -17.81 18.00
CA SER A 4 -11.97 -19.22 17.57
C SER A 4 -11.70 -19.37 16.07
N SER A 5 -11.89 -18.31 15.27
CA SER A 5 -11.55 -18.29 13.84
C SER A 5 -11.25 -16.89 13.31
N ALA A 6 -10.63 -16.82 12.13
CA ALA A 6 -10.48 -15.57 11.38
C ALA A 6 -11.83 -14.93 11.06
N LEU A 7 -12.83 -15.74 10.71
CA LEU A 7 -14.16 -15.27 10.33
C LEU A 7 -14.82 -14.48 11.48
N GLU A 8 -14.71 -14.97 12.71
CA GLU A 8 -15.25 -14.27 13.89
C GLU A 8 -14.61 -12.91 14.13
N VAL A 9 -13.29 -12.80 13.93
CA VAL A 9 -12.58 -11.51 14.05
C VAL A 9 -13.10 -10.52 13.01
N ILE A 10 -13.26 -10.98 11.77
CA ILE A 10 -13.70 -10.15 10.65
C ILE A 10 -15.15 -9.70 10.84
N GLU A 11 -16.06 -10.61 11.18
CA GLU A 11 -17.48 -10.31 11.45
C GLU A 11 -17.61 -9.31 12.60
N PHE A 12 -16.83 -9.50 13.68
CA PHE A 12 -16.79 -8.55 14.78
C PHE A 12 -16.39 -7.15 14.34
N PHE A 13 -15.32 -7.01 13.55
CA PHE A 13 -14.86 -5.70 13.09
C PHE A 13 -15.76 -5.09 12.02
N ALA A 14 -16.35 -5.89 11.14
CA ALA A 14 -17.33 -5.42 10.17
C ALA A 14 -18.55 -4.82 10.87
N GLU A 15 -19.08 -5.51 11.89
CA GLU A 15 -20.19 -5.00 12.69
C GLU A 15 -19.82 -3.75 13.50
N GLN A 16 -18.59 -3.68 14.03
CA GLN A 16 -18.12 -2.45 14.68
C GLN A 16 -18.02 -1.28 13.71
N GLN A 17 -17.38 -1.45 12.55
CA GLN A 17 -17.26 -0.40 11.55
C GLN A 17 -18.62 0.10 11.08
N LYS A 18 -19.58 -0.80 10.88
CA LYS A 18 -20.96 -0.44 10.54
C LYS A 18 -21.60 0.44 11.61
N ARG A 19 -21.46 0.08 12.89
CA ARG A 19 -21.99 0.89 14.02
C ARG A 19 -21.31 2.24 14.09
N ASP A 20 -19.99 2.28 13.95
CA ASP A 20 -19.23 3.53 13.97
C ASP A 20 -19.62 4.43 12.81
N HIS A 21 -19.74 3.90 11.59
CA HIS A 21 -20.19 4.64 10.43
C HIS A 21 -21.59 5.25 10.65
N ILE A 22 -22.54 4.48 11.17
CA ILE A 22 -23.88 5.00 11.52
C ILE A 22 -23.79 6.12 12.56
N ASN A 23 -22.91 5.99 13.56
CA ASN A 23 -22.72 7.02 14.58
C ASN A 23 -22.09 8.29 14.01
N TRP A 24 -21.11 8.17 13.12
CA TRP A 24 -20.50 9.30 12.42
C TRP A 24 -21.51 9.99 11.49
N LEU A 25 -22.34 9.22 10.80
CA LEU A 25 -23.39 9.72 9.91
C LEU A 25 -24.42 10.54 10.69
N LYS A 26 -24.89 10.03 11.84
CA LYS A 26 -25.83 10.73 12.73
C LYS A 26 -25.28 12.06 13.24
N GLN A 27 -23.96 12.17 13.38
CA GLN A 27 -23.27 13.38 13.83
C GLN A 27 -22.86 14.31 12.67
N GLY A 28 -23.14 13.94 11.41
CA GLY A 28 -22.75 14.73 10.24
C GLY A 28 -21.25 14.67 9.92
N PHE A 29 -20.50 13.75 10.53
CA PHE A 29 -19.06 13.61 10.29
C PHE A 29 -18.73 12.81 9.03
N VAL A 30 -19.68 12.04 8.49
CA VAL A 30 -19.56 11.29 7.23
C VAL A 30 -20.81 11.43 6.36
N SER A 31 -20.63 11.20 5.07
CA SER A 31 -21.68 11.05 4.07
C SER A 31 -21.90 9.56 3.75
N ASN A 32 -22.85 9.28 2.85
CA ASN A 32 -23.14 7.92 2.40
C ASN A 32 -22.26 7.55 1.18
N LEU A 33 -20.95 7.37 1.43
CA LEU A 33 -20.00 6.89 0.42
C LEU A 33 -20.27 5.42 0.09
N LYS A 34 -20.28 5.05 -1.19
CA LYS A 34 -20.40 3.63 -1.61
C LYS A 34 -19.06 2.91 -1.52
N GLU A 35 -19.09 1.58 -1.45
CA GLU A 35 -17.88 0.74 -1.31
C GLU A 35 -16.87 0.88 -2.46
N ASP A 36 -17.33 1.29 -3.65
CA ASP A 36 -16.51 1.50 -4.85
C ASP A 36 -16.19 2.98 -5.13
N GLU A 37 -16.53 3.87 -4.19
CA GLU A 37 -16.27 5.30 -4.27
C GLU A 37 -15.07 5.70 -3.39
N PHE A 38 -14.41 6.79 -3.77
CA PHE A 38 -13.22 7.30 -3.10
C PHE A 38 -13.44 8.74 -2.66
N PHE A 39 -12.92 9.09 -1.50
CA PHE A 39 -13.07 10.43 -0.94
C PHE A 39 -11.75 11.21 -1.06
N ALA A 40 -11.80 12.41 -1.64
CA ALA A 40 -10.62 13.26 -1.72
C ALA A 40 -10.32 13.89 -0.36
N ILE A 41 -9.13 13.62 0.17
CA ILE A 41 -8.60 14.15 1.42
C ILE A 41 -7.46 15.11 1.09
N ASP A 42 -7.54 16.35 1.57
CA ASP A 42 -6.43 17.30 1.52
C ASP A 42 -5.31 16.82 2.46
N VAL A 43 -4.10 16.67 1.91
CA VAL A 43 -2.90 16.28 2.65
C VAL A 43 -1.90 17.43 2.79
N GLY A 44 -2.32 18.66 2.48
CA GLY A 44 -1.55 19.89 2.59
C GLY A 44 -0.94 20.34 1.26
N ASN A 45 -0.52 21.61 1.22
CA ASN A 45 0.11 22.25 0.06
C ASN A 45 -0.73 22.19 -1.23
N GLY A 46 -2.06 22.15 -1.09
CA GLY A 46 -2.99 22.05 -2.22
C GLY A 46 -3.00 20.67 -2.88
N SER A 47 -2.46 19.63 -2.23
CA SER A 47 -2.42 18.27 -2.75
C SER A 47 -3.42 17.36 -2.06
N TYR A 48 -4.02 16.47 -2.82
CA TYR A 48 -5.05 15.54 -2.36
C TYR A 48 -4.63 14.08 -2.51
N ARG A 49 -5.22 13.22 -1.68
CA ARG A 49 -5.20 11.75 -1.79
C ARG A 49 -6.61 11.21 -1.83
N LEU A 50 -6.80 10.05 -2.46
CA LEU A 50 -8.11 9.41 -2.59
C LEU A 50 -8.25 8.27 -1.59
N ALA A 51 -8.92 8.55 -0.47
CA ALA A 51 -9.21 7.57 0.56
C ALA A 51 -10.29 6.57 0.06
N PRO A 52 -10.07 5.26 0.25
CA PRO A 52 -11.06 4.25 -0.09
C PRO A 52 -12.18 4.22 0.97
N TYR A 53 -13.29 3.55 0.66
CA TYR A 53 -14.37 3.35 1.62
C TYR A 53 -13.91 2.63 2.93
N PRO A 54 -14.56 2.89 4.07
CA PRO A 54 -15.53 3.96 4.29
C PRO A 54 -14.88 5.33 4.29
N GLU A 55 -15.68 6.38 4.05
CA GLU A 55 -15.21 7.76 4.00
C GLU A 55 -14.36 8.16 5.21
N PHE A 56 -14.70 7.61 6.37
CA PHE A 56 -13.87 7.68 7.55
C PHE A 56 -13.97 6.37 8.34
N SER A 57 -12.82 5.84 8.73
CA SER A 57 -12.69 4.77 9.72
C SER A 57 -11.63 5.19 10.73
N THR A 58 -11.95 5.12 12.01
CA THR A 58 -10.95 5.27 13.07
C THR A 58 -10.01 4.08 13.14
N ARG A 59 -10.32 2.98 12.44
CA ARG A 59 -9.59 1.70 12.52
C ARG A 59 -9.01 1.33 11.17
N LEU A 60 -7.75 0.91 11.20
CA LEU A 60 -7.10 0.23 10.09
C LEU A 60 -6.68 -1.16 10.55
N PHE A 61 -6.71 -2.11 9.62
CA PHE A 61 -6.49 -3.52 9.90
C PHE A 61 -5.35 -4.12 9.09
N ARG A 62 -4.71 -5.13 9.66
CA ARG A 62 -3.72 -5.95 8.97
C ARG A 62 -3.83 -7.40 9.41
N GLY A 63 -3.84 -8.33 8.45
CA GLY A 63 -3.77 -9.76 8.71
C GLY A 63 -2.38 -10.34 8.55
N GLN A 64 -2.04 -11.31 9.39
CA GLN A 64 -0.92 -12.22 9.21
C GLN A 64 -1.38 -13.65 9.46
N ASN A 65 -0.96 -14.56 8.61
CA ASN A 65 -1.28 -15.97 8.71
C ASN A 65 -0.49 -16.74 9.78
N SER A 66 0.46 -16.08 10.44
CA SER A 66 1.17 -16.62 11.60
C SER A 66 1.65 -15.50 12.51
N ASP A 67 1.95 -15.86 13.75
CA ASP A 67 2.75 -15.02 14.65
C ASP A 67 4.23 -15.09 14.23
N TYR A 68 4.71 -14.05 13.57
CA TYR A 68 6.12 -13.91 13.17
C TYR A 68 6.93 -13.08 14.18
N GLY A 69 6.38 -12.80 15.37
CA GLY A 69 6.96 -11.89 16.33
C GLY A 69 6.82 -10.43 15.89
N ILE A 70 7.94 -9.71 15.75
CA ILE A 70 7.89 -8.27 15.43
C ILE A 70 7.44 -8.07 13.98
N CYS A 71 6.28 -7.45 13.78
CA CYS A 71 5.83 -7.03 12.46
C CYS A 71 6.69 -5.87 11.91
N LEU A 72 7.61 -6.20 11.01
CA LEU A 72 8.57 -5.28 10.39
C LEU A 72 8.20 -4.95 8.93
N PRO A 73 8.48 -3.71 8.46
CA PRO A 73 8.47 -3.39 7.03
C PRO A 73 9.39 -4.29 6.22
N SER A 74 9.07 -4.52 4.95
CA SER A 74 9.88 -5.33 4.03
C SER A 74 11.33 -4.85 3.91
N LEU A 75 11.59 -3.54 3.99
CA LEU A 75 12.96 -3.00 3.98
C LEU A 75 13.84 -3.50 5.12
N TYR A 76 13.25 -3.88 6.26
CA TYR A 76 13.98 -4.31 7.46
C TYR A 76 13.87 -5.82 7.73
N ARG A 77 13.11 -6.57 6.94
CA ARG A 77 12.97 -8.04 7.07
C ARG A 77 14.15 -8.73 6.40
N GLY A 78 14.97 -9.45 7.17
CA GLY A 78 16.15 -10.17 6.66
C GLY A 78 17.29 -9.30 6.12
N ASN A 79 17.07 -7.98 6.00
CA ASN A 79 18.01 -7.04 5.42
C ASN A 79 18.84 -6.32 6.52
N THR A 80 19.93 -6.96 6.91
CA THR A 80 20.83 -6.47 7.97
C THR A 80 21.77 -5.37 7.47
N GLU A 81 22.21 -5.44 6.22
CA GLU A 81 23.23 -4.55 5.66
C GLU A 81 22.66 -3.24 5.10
N LEU A 82 23.38 -2.15 5.34
CA LEU A 82 22.98 -0.83 4.88
C LEU A 82 22.91 -0.73 3.35
N VAL A 83 23.85 -1.35 2.63
CA VAL A 83 23.90 -1.31 1.17
C VAL A 83 22.66 -1.94 0.53
N ASN A 84 22.17 -3.05 1.10
CA ASN A 84 20.95 -3.68 0.63
C ASN A 84 19.73 -2.79 0.84
N ARG A 85 19.70 -1.93 1.88
CA ARG A 85 18.63 -0.93 2.04
C ARG A 85 18.74 0.19 1.02
N ILE A 86 19.95 0.66 0.73
CA ILE A 86 20.20 1.64 -0.34
C ILE A 86 19.71 1.09 -1.69
N LEU A 87 20.07 -0.15 -2.03
CA LEU A 87 19.62 -0.83 -3.24
C LEU A 87 18.08 -0.86 -3.35
N ASN A 88 17.40 -1.30 -2.30
CA ASN A 88 15.93 -1.38 -2.31
C ASN A 88 15.25 -0.02 -2.45
N ILE A 89 15.75 1.01 -1.73
CA ILE A 89 15.21 2.37 -1.83
C ILE A 89 15.52 2.99 -3.20
N ALA A 90 16.70 2.73 -3.76
CA ALA A 90 17.06 3.21 -5.09
C ALA A 90 16.12 2.60 -6.16
N LYS A 91 15.75 1.32 -6.05
CA LYS A 91 14.74 0.70 -6.93
C LYS A 91 13.37 1.38 -6.85
N ILE A 92 12.97 1.89 -5.68
CA ILE A 92 11.73 2.67 -5.56
C ILE A 92 11.86 3.99 -6.35
N TYR A 93 13.03 4.64 -6.30
CA TYR A 93 13.26 5.83 -7.10
C TYR A 93 13.34 5.54 -8.60
N GLU A 94 13.93 4.41 -9.02
CA GLU A 94 13.85 3.97 -10.43
C GLU A 94 12.41 3.80 -10.89
N LEU A 95 11.57 3.18 -10.05
CA LEU A 95 10.14 3.06 -10.34
C LEU A 95 9.49 4.44 -10.46
N LYS A 96 9.76 5.36 -9.53
CA LYS A 96 9.28 6.75 -9.62
C LYS A 96 9.64 7.37 -10.96
N GLN A 97 10.91 7.34 -11.36
CA GLN A 97 11.38 7.91 -12.61
C GLN A 97 10.70 7.26 -13.82
N ALA A 98 10.58 5.93 -13.83
CA ALA A 98 9.90 5.19 -14.90
C ALA A 98 8.42 5.61 -15.03
N LEU A 99 7.70 5.70 -13.90
CA LEU A 99 6.29 6.09 -13.88
C LEU A 99 6.08 7.53 -14.34
N GLN A 100 7.00 8.45 -14.04
CA GLN A 100 6.94 9.84 -14.52
C GLN A 100 7.12 9.98 -16.03
N THR A 101 7.57 8.94 -16.73
CA THR A 101 7.61 8.94 -18.21
C THR A 101 6.29 8.52 -18.86
N LEU A 102 5.29 8.10 -18.07
CA LEU A 102 4.00 7.61 -18.55
C LEU A 102 2.97 8.74 -18.55
N ASP A 103 2.29 8.91 -19.69
CA ASP A 103 1.18 9.85 -19.80
C ASP A 103 0.06 9.49 -18.81
N GLY A 104 -0.32 10.47 -17.97
CA GLY A 104 -1.33 10.28 -16.91
C GLY A 104 -0.75 10.01 -15.51
N TYR A 105 0.57 9.88 -15.39
CA TYR A 105 1.26 9.52 -14.13
C TYR A 105 2.29 10.58 -13.68
N ASN A 106 2.19 11.78 -14.25
CA ASN A 106 2.92 12.95 -13.78
C ASN A 106 2.41 13.33 -12.38
N GLU A 107 3.29 13.85 -11.51
CA GLU A 107 3.04 14.14 -10.07
C GLU A 107 1.82 15.03 -9.74
N LYS A 108 1.06 15.47 -10.74
CA LYS A 108 -0.16 16.28 -10.63
C LYS A 108 -1.21 15.80 -11.62
N SER A 109 -1.86 14.68 -11.31
CA SER A 109 -3.10 14.32 -11.99
C SER A 109 -4.22 15.20 -11.44
N GLN A 110 -4.85 15.99 -12.32
CA GLN A 110 -6.02 16.79 -11.94
C GLN A 110 -7.30 15.98 -12.09
N ILE A 111 -8.00 15.79 -10.98
CA ILE A 111 -9.34 15.18 -10.95
C ILE A 111 -10.28 16.20 -10.28
N LEU A 112 -11.38 16.54 -10.94
CA LEU A 112 -12.33 17.55 -10.46
C LEU A 112 -11.69 18.91 -10.10
N GLY A 113 -10.59 19.28 -10.76
CA GLY A 113 -9.85 20.52 -10.49
C GLY A 113 -8.94 20.50 -9.25
N LEU A 114 -8.75 19.33 -8.62
CA LEU A 114 -7.85 19.13 -7.49
C LEU A 114 -6.56 18.44 -7.94
N ASP A 115 -5.41 18.85 -7.39
CA ASP A 115 -4.10 18.26 -7.69
C ASP A 115 -3.85 17.03 -6.78
N PHE A 116 -3.70 15.85 -7.37
CA PHE A 116 -3.43 14.61 -6.61
C PHE A 116 -1.95 14.26 -6.61
N SER A 117 -1.40 13.92 -5.44
CA SER A 117 -0.04 13.40 -5.30
C SER A 117 -0.01 11.88 -5.15
N VAL A 118 1.14 11.29 -5.50
CA VAL A 118 1.41 9.86 -5.37
C VAL A 118 2.52 9.65 -4.34
N ASP A 119 2.33 8.71 -3.42
CA ASP A 119 3.41 8.23 -2.57
C ASP A 119 4.05 7.03 -3.26
N TYR A 120 5.14 7.27 -3.98
CA TYR A 120 5.80 6.22 -4.74
C TYR A 120 6.36 5.10 -3.86
N GLU A 121 6.73 5.36 -2.60
CA GLU A 121 7.27 4.33 -1.71
C GLU A 121 6.14 3.42 -1.20
N ALA A 122 5.03 4.00 -0.78
CA ALA A 122 3.84 3.26 -0.37
C ALA A 122 3.23 2.49 -1.55
N LEU A 123 3.18 3.11 -2.73
CA LEU A 123 2.72 2.46 -3.96
C LEU A 123 3.59 1.27 -4.32
N ALA A 124 4.92 1.45 -4.34
CA ALA A 124 5.88 0.40 -4.70
C ALA A 124 5.74 -0.84 -3.81
N GLN A 125 5.34 -0.69 -2.55
CA GLN A 125 5.09 -1.81 -1.65
C GLN A 125 3.98 -2.74 -2.15
N HIS A 126 2.87 -2.20 -2.67
CA HIS A 126 1.77 -3.00 -3.22
C HIS A 126 2.14 -3.79 -4.47
N TYR A 127 3.28 -3.46 -5.09
CA TYR A 127 3.88 -4.20 -6.20
C TYR A 127 5.11 -5.01 -5.78
N GLY A 128 5.34 -5.15 -4.48
CA GLY A 128 6.33 -6.06 -3.92
C GLY A 128 7.77 -5.55 -3.92
N LEU A 129 7.99 -4.24 -4.02
CA LEU A 129 9.28 -3.63 -3.68
C LEU A 129 9.42 -3.51 -2.15
N ALA A 130 10.64 -3.64 -1.65
CA ALA A 130 10.91 -3.52 -0.22
C ALA A 130 10.89 -2.04 0.23
N SER A 131 10.04 -1.69 1.18
CA SER A 131 9.76 -0.31 1.61
C SER A 131 9.76 -0.16 3.14
N ARG A 132 9.70 1.10 3.63
CA ARG A 132 9.52 1.42 5.05
C ARG A 132 8.07 1.32 5.52
N TYR A 133 7.14 1.02 4.63
CA TYR A 133 5.72 0.97 4.94
C TYR A 133 5.29 -0.46 5.36
N ILE A 134 4.19 -0.53 6.09
CA ILE A 134 3.47 -1.75 6.41
C ILE A 134 2.06 -1.56 5.87
N ASP A 135 1.58 -2.54 5.09
CA ASP A 135 0.25 -2.48 4.49
C ASP A 135 -0.82 -2.66 5.56
N PHE A 136 -1.78 -1.76 5.55
CA PHE A 136 -3.02 -1.82 6.28
C PHE A 136 -4.19 -1.60 5.33
N SER A 137 -5.38 -2.00 5.76
CA SER A 137 -6.61 -1.84 5.02
C SER A 137 -7.68 -1.20 5.90
N SER A 138 -8.51 -0.34 5.33
CA SER A 138 -9.75 0.09 6.00
C SER A 138 -10.83 -1.00 5.96
N ASN A 139 -10.64 -2.08 5.19
CA ASN A 139 -11.61 -3.17 5.07
C ASN A 139 -11.12 -4.44 5.83
N PRO A 140 -11.87 -4.91 6.84
CA PRO A 140 -11.47 -6.06 7.65
C PRO A 140 -11.48 -7.36 6.85
N LEU A 141 -12.31 -7.48 5.79
CA LEU A 141 -12.31 -8.63 4.90
C LEU A 141 -10.99 -8.74 4.10
N VAL A 142 -10.46 -7.60 3.63
CA VAL A 142 -9.17 -7.57 2.92
C VAL A 142 -8.02 -7.95 3.85
N ALA A 143 -7.99 -7.38 5.07
CA ALA A 143 -7.02 -7.79 6.08
C ALA A 143 -7.17 -9.29 6.40
N GLY A 144 -8.40 -9.78 6.50
CA GLY A 144 -8.75 -11.17 6.72
C GLY A 144 -8.21 -12.10 5.64
N PHE A 145 -8.31 -11.72 4.37
CA PHE A 145 -7.73 -12.45 3.24
C PHE A 145 -6.23 -12.69 3.44
N PHE A 146 -5.46 -11.65 3.76
CA PHE A 146 -4.04 -11.78 4.05
C PHE A 146 -3.75 -12.57 5.35
N ALA A 147 -4.71 -12.60 6.28
CA ALA A 147 -4.61 -13.37 7.50
C ALA A 147 -4.78 -14.88 7.28
N VAL A 148 -5.47 -15.31 6.22
CA VAL A 148 -5.79 -16.74 5.99
C VAL A 148 -5.15 -17.33 4.74
N THR A 149 -4.31 -16.56 4.05
CA THR A 149 -3.68 -16.99 2.80
C THR A 149 -2.16 -16.93 2.87
N LYS A 150 -1.51 -17.62 1.95
CA LYS A 150 -0.09 -17.52 1.63
C LYS A 150 0.07 -17.32 0.13
N TYR A 151 1.05 -16.53 -0.27
CA TYR A 151 1.36 -16.31 -1.67
C TYR A 151 2.31 -17.41 -2.19
N ASP A 152 1.92 -18.06 -3.27
CA ASP A 152 2.74 -18.99 -4.04
C ASP A 152 3.42 -18.22 -5.17
N ALA A 153 4.74 -18.08 -5.09
CA ALA A 153 5.52 -17.33 -6.07
C ALA A 153 5.69 -18.06 -7.41
N GLU A 154 5.64 -19.40 -7.42
CA GLU A 154 5.78 -20.20 -8.64
C GLU A 154 4.53 -20.09 -9.50
N ARG A 155 3.36 -20.16 -8.85
CA ARG A 155 2.05 -20.06 -9.50
C ARG A 155 1.53 -18.63 -9.60
N SER A 156 2.18 -17.69 -8.93
CA SER A 156 1.76 -16.30 -8.82
C SER A 156 0.33 -16.14 -8.28
N GLU A 157 -0.08 -17.01 -7.36
CA GLU A 157 -1.44 -17.08 -6.82
C GLU A 157 -1.45 -17.15 -5.29
N TYR A 158 -2.59 -16.83 -4.68
CA TYR A 158 -2.79 -17.03 -3.25
C TYR A 158 -3.47 -18.37 -3.01
N SER A 159 -3.01 -19.10 -1.99
CA SER A 159 -3.64 -20.31 -1.48
C SER A 159 -4.01 -20.14 -0.01
N LEU A 160 -5.03 -20.85 0.43
CA LEU A 160 -5.37 -20.92 1.86
C LEU A 160 -4.20 -21.50 2.65
N VAL A 161 -4.03 -20.99 3.88
CA VAL A 161 -3.21 -21.70 4.85
C VAL A 161 -3.96 -22.91 5.38
N GLU A 162 -3.20 -23.92 5.78
CA GLU A 162 -3.77 -25.12 6.37
C GLU A 162 -4.58 -24.76 7.65
N PRO A 163 -5.66 -25.50 7.96
CA PRO A 163 -6.55 -25.24 9.09
C PRO A 163 -5.92 -25.65 10.44
N GLN A 164 -4.66 -25.26 10.66
CA GLN A 164 -3.92 -25.46 11.89
C GLN A 164 -3.05 -24.25 12.23
N GLY A 165 -2.78 -24.09 13.52
CA GLY A 165 -1.98 -23.00 14.04
C GLY A 165 -2.81 -21.73 14.26
N THR A 166 -2.11 -20.60 14.34
CA THR A 166 -2.67 -19.33 14.80
C THR A 166 -2.25 -18.21 13.88
N GLY A 167 -3.20 -17.42 13.40
CA GLY A 167 -2.93 -16.14 12.74
C GLY A 167 -3.07 -14.95 13.70
N ILE A 168 -2.63 -13.78 13.24
CA ILE A 168 -2.75 -12.52 13.96
C ILE A 168 -3.49 -11.51 13.10
N PHE A 169 -4.46 -10.83 13.71
CA PHE A 169 -5.14 -9.68 13.15
C PHE A 169 -4.77 -8.45 13.98
N TYR A 170 -4.22 -7.44 13.33
CA TYR A 170 -3.82 -6.17 13.96
C TYR A 170 -4.90 -5.12 13.72
N GLU A 171 -5.13 -4.29 14.71
CA GLU A 171 -5.91 -3.05 14.62
C GLU A 171 -5.03 -1.89 15.07
N ILE A 172 -5.09 -0.77 14.35
CA ILE A 172 -4.55 0.50 14.82
C ILE A 172 -5.63 1.58 14.78
N ASN A 173 -5.57 2.49 15.75
CA ASN A 173 -6.42 3.68 15.74
C ASN A 173 -5.78 4.78 14.88
N MET A 174 -6.39 5.06 13.73
CA MET A 174 -5.89 6.03 12.75
C MET A 174 -5.75 7.43 13.33
N ALA A 175 -6.76 7.92 14.06
CA ALA A 175 -6.75 9.27 14.61
C ALA A 175 -5.60 9.48 15.61
N ILE A 176 -5.34 8.50 16.46
CA ILE A 176 -4.26 8.58 17.46
C ILE A 176 -2.89 8.53 16.80
N GLU A 177 -2.70 7.69 15.78
CA GLU A 177 -1.44 7.63 15.05
C GLU A 177 -1.18 8.93 14.27
N ILE A 178 -2.20 9.52 13.63
CA ILE A 178 -2.10 10.84 12.98
C ILE A 178 -1.65 11.91 13.98
N ILE A 179 -2.27 12.00 15.16
CA ILE A 179 -1.92 13.00 16.18
C ILE A 179 -0.48 12.86 16.68
N ARG A 180 0.06 11.64 16.74
CA ARG A 180 1.33 11.36 17.43
C ARG A 180 2.55 11.31 16.53
N SER A 181 2.39 10.78 15.31
CA SER A 181 3.51 10.59 14.37
C SER A 181 3.21 11.17 12.99
N ASN A 182 1.92 11.16 12.59
CA ASN A 182 1.50 11.43 11.23
C ASN A 182 2.19 10.53 10.18
N ASP A 183 2.51 9.29 10.57
CA ASP A 183 3.16 8.28 9.70
C ASP A 183 2.17 7.45 8.86
N ILE A 184 0.88 7.81 8.86
CA ILE A 184 -0.16 7.14 8.06
C ILE A 184 -0.26 7.83 6.71
N ASP A 185 -0.18 7.03 5.66
CA ASP A 185 -0.42 7.47 4.29
C ASP A 185 -1.67 6.83 3.70
N ILE A 186 -2.47 7.66 3.04
CA ILE A 186 -3.60 7.22 2.23
C ILE A 186 -3.04 6.76 0.89
N ILE A 187 -3.12 5.46 0.65
CA ILE A 187 -2.72 4.88 -0.63
C ILE A 187 -3.95 4.83 -1.54
N GLY A 188 -4.98 4.11 -1.09
CA GLY A 188 -6.33 4.14 -1.66
C GLY A 188 -6.34 4.08 -3.18
N LEU A 189 -7.07 4.99 -3.81
CA LEU A 189 -6.96 5.13 -5.25
C LEU A 189 -5.76 6.00 -5.63
N GLN A 190 -4.68 5.36 -5.98
CA GLN A 190 -3.60 5.97 -6.74
C GLN A 190 -3.79 5.64 -8.22
N PRO A 191 -2.97 6.17 -9.15
CA PRO A 191 -3.16 5.94 -10.59
C PRO A 191 -3.29 4.47 -11.03
N PHE A 192 -3.00 3.52 -10.14
CA PHE A 192 -3.28 2.11 -10.30
C PHE A 192 -4.40 1.59 -9.40
N HIS A 193 -5.16 0.62 -9.90
CA HIS A 193 -6.34 0.09 -9.20
C HIS A 193 -6.04 -0.85 -8.03
N ARG A 194 -4.86 -1.47 -7.98
CA ARG A 194 -4.58 -2.50 -6.97
C ARG A 194 -4.71 -1.96 -5.53
N PRO A 195 -4.09 -0.82 -5.15
CA PRO A 195 -4.27 -0.28 -3.80
C PRO A 195 -5.73 0.12 -3.51
N ALA A 196 -6.48 0.53 -4.54
CA ALA A 196 -7.90 0.84 -4.43
C ALA A 196 -8.72 -0.40 -4.05
N GLN A 197 -8.53 -1.52 -4.76
CA GLN A 197 -9.22 -2.79 -4.47
C GLN A 197 -8.83 -3.39 -3.11
N GLN A 198 -7.67 -3.01 -2.58
CA GLN A 198 -7.17 -3.44 -1.27
C GLN A 198 -7.57 -2.49 -0.14
N TYR A 199 -8.32 -1.42 -0.44
CA TYR A 199 -8.73 -0.41 0.54
C TYR A 199 -7.50 0.13 1.32
N ALA A 200 -6.43 0.40 0.57
CA ALA A 200 -5.08 0.44 1.10
C ALA A 200 -4.73 1.71 1.88
N TYR A 201 -4.06 1.50 3.00
CA TYR A 201 -3.34 2.50 3.78
C TYR A 201 -1.93 1.98 4.08
N GLY A 202 -0.96 2.88 4.16
CA GLY A 202 0.40 2.57 4.53
C GLY A 202 0.73 3.15 5.90
N ILE A 203 1.47 2.40 6.73
CA ILE A 203 2.04 2.95 7.95
C ILE A 203 3.56 2.89 7.87
N LYS A 204 4.20 4.05 7.81
CA LYS A 204 5.66 4.15 7.79
C LYS A 204 6.23 3.75 9.14
N CYS A 205 7.17 2.81 9.14
CA CYS A 205 7.80 2.32 10.37
C CYS A 205 9.33 2.31 10.24
N SER A 206 10.00 2.42 11.39
CA SER A 206 11.45 2.19 11.48
C SER A 206 11.75 0.68 11.60
N LYS A 207 13.04 0.33 11.77
CA LYS A 207 13.50 -1.03 12.07
C LYS A 207 12.90 -1.66 13.35
N LYS A 208 12.14 -0.89 14.11
CA LYS A 208 11.43 -1.35 15.32
C LYS A 208 10.02 -1.88 15.01
N GLY A 209 9.53 -1.70 13.78
CA GLY A 209 8.23 -2.22 13.32
C GLY A 209 7.04 -1.65 14.07
N LEU A 210 5.94 -2.41 14.08
CA LEU A 210 4.69 -2.02 14.76
C LEU A 210 4.82 -1.92 16.29
N LYS A 211 5.85 -2.51 16.90
CA LYS A 211 6.06 -2.44 18.36
C LYS A 211 6.21 -1.00 18.89
N HIS A 212 6.62 -0.05 18.04
CA HIS A 212 6.76 1.36 18.42
C HIS A 212 5.56 2.22 18.01
N LYS A 213 4.56 1.63 17.36
CA LYS A 213 3.34 2.32 16.97
C LYS A 213 2.36 2.33 18.12
N TYR A 214 1.55 3.39 18.19
CA TYR A 214 0.71 3.63 19.34
C TYR A 214 -0.58 2.82 19.28
N LEU A 215 -0.90 2.16 20.39
CA LEU A 215 -2.16 1.44 20.57
C LEU A 215 -2.45 0.41 19.46
N VAL A 216 -1.40 -0.20 18.90
CA VAL A 216 -1.56 -1.38 18.06
C VAL A 216 -2.11 -2.50 18.93
N LYS A 217 -3.29 -3.01 18.56
CA LYS A 217 -3.91 -4.15 19.23
C LYS A 217 -3.73 -5.40 18.39
N GLU A 218 -3.48 -6.51 19.07
CA GLU A 218 -3.30 -7.82 18.47
C GLU A 218 -4.44 -8.75 18.88
N TYR A 219 -5.06 -9.35 17.87
CA TYR A 219 -6.13 -10.30 18.00
C TYR A 219 -5.68 -11.62 17.36
N LYS A 220 -5.40 -12.61 18.19
CA LYS A 220 -5.01 -13.95 17.73
C LYS A 220 -6.27 -14.72 17.33
N PHE A 221 -6.16 -15.60 16.34
CA PHE A 221 -7.23 -16.50 15.98
C PHE A 221 -6.69 -17.86 15.55
N PHE A 222 -7.47 -18.93 15.73
CA PHE A 222 -7.10 -20.24 15.21
C PHE A 222 -7.49 -20.39 13.75
N HIS A 223 -6.60 -20.96 12.94
CA HIS A 223 -6.96 -21.34 11.57
C HIS A 223 -7.95 -22.49 11.61
N ASP A 224 -8.99 -22.38 10.79
CA ASP A 224 -9.96 -23.43 10.61
C ASP A 224 -10.50 -23.43 9.18
N ASN A 225 -11.36 -24.41 8.89
CA ASN A 225 -11.93 -24.58 7.57
C ASN A 225 -12.72 -23.34 7.14
N ARG A 226 -13.39 -22.59 8.05
CA ARG A 226 -14.25 -21.43 7.72
C ARG A 226 -13.51 -20.32 6.95
N SER A 227 -12.17 -20.33 6.97
CA SER A 227 -11.31 -19.50 6.12
C SER A 227 -11.68 -19.56 4.63
N TYR A 228 -12.26 -20.67 4.15
CA TYR A 228 -12.75 -20.80 2.78
C TYR A 228 -13.75 -19.69 2.40
N LYS A 229 -14.60 -19.24 3.34
CA LYS A 229 -15.59 -18.19 3.08
C LYS A 229 -14.91 -16.86 2.77
N ILE A 230 -13.86 -16.51 3.52
CA ILE A 230 -13.08 -15.29 3.31
C ILE A 230 -12.42 -15.32 1.94
N PHE A 231 -11.82 -16.46 1.59
CA PHE A 231 -11.17 -16.67 0.30
C PHE A 231 -12.16 -16.55 -0.86
N ASP A 232 -13.33 -17.16 -0.75
CA ASP A 232 -14.41 -17.12 -1.73
C ASP A 232 -15.00 -15.70 -1.90
N PHE A 233 -15.23 -14.96 -0.80
CA PHE A 233 -15.72 -13.57 -0.88
C PHE A 233 -14.81 -12.66 -1.71
N THR A 234 -13.50 -12.94 -1.71
CA THR A 234 -12.50 -12.21 -2.50
C THR A 234 -12.28 -12.76 -3.92
N ASP A 235 -13.09 -13.74 -4.34
CA ASP A 235 -12.90 -14.52 -5.58
C ASP A 235 -11.48 -15.08 -5.67
N SER A 236 -11.08 -15.81 -4.62
CA SER A 236 -9.72 -16.38 -4.51
C SER A 236 -8.61 -15.33 -4.65
N GLY A 237 -8.87 -14.09 -4.22
CA GLY A 237 -7.96 -12.95 -4.33
C GLY A 237 -8.06 -12.17 -5.65
N LYS A 238 -8.75 -12.65 -6.68
CA LYS A 238 -8.84 -11.97 -7.98
C LYS A 238 -9.40 -10.55 -7.87
N LYS A 239 -10.34 -10.32 -6.95
CA LYS A 239 -10.88 -8.97 -6.68
C LYS A 239 -9.82 -8.01 -6.15
N LEU A 240 -8.81 -8.50 -5.43
CA LEU A 240 -7.78 -7.71 -4.76
C LEU A 240 -6.53 -7.45 -5.62
N PHE A 241 -6.38 -8.20 -6.71
CA PHE A 241 -5.23 -8.13 -7.62
C PHE A 241 -5.71 -7.97 -9.06
N PRO A 242 -6.28 -6.80 -9.43
CA PRO A 242 -6.66 -6.54 -10.80
C PRO A 242 -5.43 -6.58 -11.72
N GLU A 243 -5.66 -6.91 -12.99
CA GLU A 243 -4.62 -6.75 -14.01
C GLU A 243 -4.18 -5.28 -14.09
N ASP A 244 -2.87 -5.09 -14.19
CA ASP A 244 -2.28 -3.76 -14.15
C ASP A 244 -1.19 -3.63 -15.22
N PRO A 245 -1.33 -2.71 -16.19
CA PRO A 245 -0.35 -2.56 -17.26
C PRO A 245 1.04 -2.17 -16.77
N VAL A 246 1.20 -1.63 -15.55
CA VAL A 246 2.54 -1.28 -15.02
C VAL A 246 3.28 -2.45 -14.38
N LEU A 247 2.63 -3.61 -14.22
CA LEU A 247 3.26 -4.75 -13.56
C LEU A 247 4.54 -5.20 -14.28
N SER A 248 4.59 -5.11 -15.62
CA SER A 248 5.81 -5.41 -16.38
C SER A 248 6.95 -4.44 -16.05
N ILE A 249 6.65 -3.15 -15.97
CA ILE A 249 7.61 -2.09 -15.60
C ILE A 249 8.13 -2.31 -14.18
N VAL A 250 7.23 -2.56 -13.23
CA VAL A 250 7.60 -2.86 -11.84
C VAL A 250 8.51 -4.09 -11.78
N ASN A 251 8.18 -5.17 -12.49
CA ASN A 251 8.99 -6.39 -12.49
C ASN A 251 10.40 -6.14 -13.08
N LYS A 252 10.52 -5.33 -14.14
CA LYS A 252 11.82 -4.91 -14.67
C LYS A 252 12.65 -4.15 -13.63
N VAL A 253 12.05 -3.19 -12.94
CA VAL A 253 12.72 -2.41 -11.88
C VAL A 253 13.07 -3.29 -10.68
N LYS A 254 12.19 -4.21 -10.28
CA LYS A 254 12.42 -5.12 -9.16
C LYS A 254 13.60 -6.05 -9.42
N ASN A 255 13.73 -6.56 -10.64
CA ASN A 255 14.74 -7.56 -11.03
C ASN A 255 16.00 -6.95 -11.65
N THR A 256 16.07 -5.62 -11.80
CA THR A 256 17.25 -4.98 -12.37
C THR A 256 18.47 -5.07 -11.45
N ASN A 257 19.64 -5.23 -12.08
CA ASN A 257 20.95 -5.08 -11.49
C ASN A 257 21.64 -3.79 -11.97
N TYR A 258 20.88 -2.85 -12.54
CA TYR A 258 21.38 -1.55 -12.95
C TYR A 258 20.60 -0.45 -12.24
N LEU A 259 21.31 0.50 -11.63
CA LEU A 259 20.74 1.68 -11.00
C LEU A 259 21.33 2.95 -11.63
N SER A 260 20.52 3.99 -11.73
CA SER A 260 21.00 5.34 -11.99
C SER A 260 21.79 5.90 -10.81
N LEU A 261 22.74 6.79 -11.10
CA LEU A 261 23.49 7.47 -10.04
C LEU A 261 22.58 8.35 -9.18
N SER A 262 21.56 8.99 -9.79
CA SER A 262 20.57 9.79 -9.08
C SER A 262 19.74 8.96 -8.10
N SER A 263 19.31 7.74 -8.45
CA SER A 263 18.54 6.89 -7.52
C SER A 263 19.36 6.46 -6.30
N VAL A 264 20.64 6.16 -6.50
CA VAL A 264 21.55 5.84 -5.39
C VAL A 264 21.75 7.05 -4.47
N LYS A 265 21.97 8.24 -5.03
CA LYS A 265 22.11 9.48 -4.24
C LYS A 265 20.83 9.78 -3.46
N TRP A 266 19.67 9.70 -4.11
CA TRP A 266 18.37 9.91 -3.46
C TRP A 266 18.14 8.91 -2.33
N ALA A 267 18.45 7.63 -2.56
CA ALA A 267 18.34 6.60 -1.55
C ALA A 267 19.23 6.93 -0.34
N MET A 268 20.50 7.27 -0.58
CA MET A 268 21.44 7.66 0.49
C MET A 268 20.94 8.86 1.29
N GLU A 269 20.44 9.90 0.64
CA GLU A 269 19.86 11.08 1.29
C GLU A 269 18.65 10.70 2.16
N SER A 270 17.74 9.87 1.64
CA SER A 270 16.51 9.46 2.31
C SER A 270 16.70 8.69 3.62
N ILE A 271 17.88 8.08 3.79
CA ILE A 271 18.29 7.37 5.02
C ILE A 271 19.57 7.96 5.65
N GLN A 272 19.94 9.18 5.26
CA GLN A 272 21.03 9.98 5.84
C GLN A 272 22.41 9.28 5.82
N VAL A 273 22.70 8.55 4.75
CA VAL A 273 23.98 7.86 4.55
C VAL A 273 24.95 8.74 3.79
N LYS A 274 26.19 8.81 4.28
CA LYS A 274 27.30 9.52 3.63
C LYS A 274 28.23 8.56 2.88
N ASN A 275 29.20 9.13 2.17
CA ASN A 275 30.28 8.42 1.46
C ASN A 275 29.78 7.58 0.27
N LEU A 276 29.42 8.27 -0.81
CA LEU A 276 28.96 7.67 -2.07
C LEU A 276 29.96 6.63 -2.62
N LYS A 277 31.27 6.95 -2.63
CA LYS A 277 32.31 6.06 -3.16
C LYS A 277 32.33 4.69 -2.47
N LYS A 278 32.11 4.66 -1.14
CA LYS A 278 32.00 3.39 -0.39
C LYS A 278 30.77 2.60 -0.82
N GLN A 279 29.61 3.26 -0.96
CA GLN A 279 28.37 2.58 -1.32
C GLN A 279 28.40 2.04 -2.74
N LEU A 280 28.96 2.80 -3.70
CA LEU A 280 29.15 2.32 -5.08
C LEU A 280 29.98 1.04 -5.13
N LYS A 281 31.09 0.97 -4.39
CA LYS A 281 31.92 -0.26 -4.30
C LYS A 281 31.19 -1.43 -3.65
N LEU A 282 30.28 -1.17 -2.70
CA LEU A 282 29.49 -2.23 -2.07
C LEU A 282 28.39 -2.73 -3.00
N LEU A 283 27.77 -1.84 -3.78
CA LEU A 283 26.79 -2.21 -4.82
C LEU A 283 27.44 -3.03 -5.93
N GLU A 284 28.64 -2.64 -6.39
CA GLU A 284 29.41 -3.41 -7.36
C GLU A 284 29.70 -4.84 -6.88
N LYS A 285 30.01 -5.02 -5.59
CA LYS A 285 30.19 -6.35 -4.97
C LYS A 285 28.90 -7.17 -4.89
N LEU A 286 27.74 -6.55 -5.04
CA LEU A 286 26.43 -7.22 -5.14
C LEU A 286 26.02 -7.42 -6.60
N ASP A 287 26.97 -7.28 -7.55
CA ASP A 287 26.73 -7.33 -8.99
C ASP A 287 25.73 -6.28 -9.48
N VAL A 288 25.63 -5.15 -8.78
CA VAL A 288 24.80 -4.00 -9.17
C VAL A 288 25.65 -2.94 -9.85
N ASN A 289 25.37 -2.72 -11.13
CA ASN A 289 25.97 -1.66 -11.94
C ASN A 289 25.29 -0.32 -11.64
N VAL A 290 26.07 0.76 -11.53
CA VAL A 290 25.54 2.12 -11.36
C VAL A 290 26.04 3.00 -12.49
N GLY A 291 25.13 3.65 -13.20
CA GLY A 291 25.48 4.44 -14.39
C GLY A 291 24.56 5.63 -14.66
N MET A 292 24.41 5.98 -15.94
CA MET A 292 23.61 7.12 -16.38
C MET A 292 22.16 7.06 -15.92
N ASP A 293 21.63 8.25 -15.61
CA ASP A 293 20.24 8.48 -15.27
C ASP A 293 19.37 8.21 -16.51
N LEU A 294 18.45 7.25 -16.40
CA LEU A 294 17.51 6.71 -17.41
C LEU A 294 17.88 5.32 -17.95
N PRO A 295 17.72 4.25 -17.17
CA PRO A 295 17.48 2.94 -17.76
C PRO A 295 16.14 3.00 -18.49
N ASP A 296 16.10 2.60 -19.76
CA ASP A 296 14.89 2.51 -20.58
C ASP A 296 13.99 1.37 -20.07
N TYR A 297 13.43 1.51 -18.86
CA TYR A 297 12.56 0.51 -18.26
C TYR A 297 11.21 0.41 -18.98
N VAL A 298 10.86 1.44 -19.74
CA VAL A 298 9.50 1.63 -20.27
C VAL A 298 9.56 1.71 -21.79
N THR A 299 9.16 0.62 -22.44
CA THR A 299 9.11 0.57 -23.91
C THR A 299 7.97 1.45 -24.46
N SER A 300 8.05 1.83 -25.73
CA SER A 300 6.95 2.54 -26.42
C SER A 300 5.63 1.77 -26.39
N GLU A 301 5.68 0.44 -26.42
CA GLU A 301 4.50 -0.42 -26.29
C GLU A 301 3.89 -0.32 -24.88
N GLU A 302 4.71 -0.36 -23.83
CA GLU A 302 4.24 -0.19 -22.45
C GLU A 302 3.65 1.19 -22.22
N LYS A 303 4.29 2.26 -22.74
CA LYS A 303 3.72 3.62 -22.72
C LYS A 303 2.33 3.65 -23.35
N THR A 304 2.19 3.03 -24.53
CA THR A 304 0.93 2.99 -25.26
C THR A 304 -0.15 2.22 -24.50
N LYS A 305 0.20 1.05 -23.94
CA LYS A 305 -0.73 0.21 -23.16
C LYS A 305 -1.21 0.94 -21.91
N VAL A 306 -0.29 1.56 -21.16
CA VAL A 306 -0.61 2.33 -19.97
C VAL A 306 -1.47 3.54 -20.30
N ALA A 307 -1.13 4.30 -21.35
CA ALA A 307 -1.89 5.49 -21.75
C ALA A 307 -3.33 5.13 -22.19
N SER A 308 -3.51 4.04 -22.94
CA SER A 308 -4.84 3.54 -23.33
C SER A 308 -5.65 3.12 -22.11
N SER A 309 -5.05 2.33 -21.21
CA SER A 309 -5.68 1.92 -19.95
C SER A 309 -6.10 3.13 -19.11
N TRP A 310 -5.25 4.14 -19.00
CA TRP A 310 -5.56 5.36 -18.24
C TRP A 310 -6.71 6.16 -18.85
N LYS A 311 -6.78 6.28 -20.18
CA LYS A 311 -7.88 6.98 -20.86
C LYS A 311 -9.24 6.36 -20.56
N GLU A 312 -9.33 5.03 -20.58
CA GLU A 312 -10.55 4.30 -20.23
C GLU A 312 -10.90 4.50 -18.75
N GLN A 313 -9.90 4.40 -17.88
CA GLN A 313 -10.09 4.49 -16.43
C GLN A 313 -10.43 5.90 -15.95
N LYS A 314 -9.92 6.96 -16.59
CA LYS A 314 -10.14 8.35 -16.16
C LYS A 314 -11.63 8.72 -16.05
N ILE A 315 -12.46 8.23 -16.97
CA ILE A 315 -13.91 8.46 -16.94
C ILE A 315 -14.53 7.77 -15.72
N TYR A 316 -14.16 6.51 -15.50
CA TYR A 316 -14.59 5.75 -14.33
C TYR A 316 -14.14 6.44 -13.04
N PHE A 317 -12.87 6.83 -12.93
CA PHE A 317 -12.32 7.52 -11.77
C PHE A 317 -13.08 8.78 -11.41
N ASN A 318 -13.29 9.68 -12.38
CA ASN A 318 -14.05 10.91 -12.14
C ASN A 318 -15.45 10.65 -11.59
N SER A 319 -16.10 9.53 -11.97
CA SER A 319 -17.43 9.18 -11.45
C SER A 319 -17.42 8.65 -10.01
N LYS A 320 -16.29 8.10 -9.56
CA LYS A 320 -16.12 7.47 -8.24
C LYS A 320 -15.53 8.40 -7.19
N VAL A 321 -14.85 9.47 -7.59
CA VAL A 321 -14.30 10.45 -6.65
C VAL A 321 -15.40 11.35 -6.09
N LYS A 322 -15.46 11.45 -4.77
CA LYS A 322 -16.33 12.35 -4.01
C LYS A 322 -15.49 13.39 -3.29
N ILE A 323 -16.07 14.58 -3.19
CA ILE A 323 -15.55 15.69 -2.41
C ILE A 323 -16.67 16.16 -1.49
N ARG A 324 -16.35 16.53 -0.26
CA ARG A 324 -17.28 17.38 0.50
C ARG A 324 -17.01 18.82 0.11
N PRO A 325 -18.01 19.55 -0.42
CA PRO A 325 -17.86 20.98 -0.55
C PRO A 325 -17.67 21.57 0.84
N VAL A 326 -16.55 22.26 1.04
CA VAL A 326 -16.40 23.14 2.21
C VAL A 326 -17.45 24.23 2.02
N ALA A 327 -18.31 24.45 3.00
CA ALA A 327 -19.23 25.59 2.95
C ALA A 327 -18.36 26.85 2.77
N ASN A 328 -18.58 27.60 1.69
CA ASN A 328 -18.01 28.93 1.58
C ASN A 328 -18.57 29.74 2.74
N HIS A 329 -17.74 30.00 3.75
CA HIS A 329 -18.01 31.01 4.75
C HIS A 329 -17.84 32.38 4.09
N LEU A 330 -18.77 32.76 3.22
CA LEU A 330 -18.97 34.14 2.78
C LEU A 330 -20.21 34.70 3.48
#